data_AF-A0A432G028-F1
#
_entry.id   AF-A0A432G028-F1
#
_cell.length_a   1.000
_cell.length_b   1.000
_cell.length_c   1.000
_cell.angle_alpha   90.00
_cell.angle_beta   90.00
_cell.angle_gamma   90.00
#
_symmetry.space_group_name_H-M   'P 1'
#
loop_
_entity.id
_entity.type
_entity.pdbx_description
1 polymer ?
#
loop_
_entity_poly.entity_id
_entity_poly.type
_entity_poly.pdbx_seq_one_letter_code
_entity_poly.pdbx_strand_id
1 'polypeptide(L)' 'MNTNSAGAPLNLVLASPRGFCAGVDRAITIVEKALEMYGAPIYVQHEIVHNKHVV' A
#
# COMPACT_ATOMS: atom_id res chain seq x y z
N MET A 1 29.87 10.09 26.89
CA MET A 1 29.64 10.09 25.43
C MET A 1 28.15 9.89 25.19
N ASN A 2 27.45 10.95 24.79
CA ASN A 2 26.29 10.92 23.89
C ASN A 2 25.85 12.37 23.64
N THR A 3 26.42 12.95 22.59
CA THR A 3 26.10 14.26 22.06
C THR A 3 24.80 14.13 21.26
N ASN A 4 23.66 14.36 21.92
CA ASN A 4 22.38 14.50 21.22
C ASN A 4 22.39 15.88 20.57
N SER A 5 22.87 15.96 19.34
CA SER A 5 22.88 17.17 18.53
C SER A 5 21.44 17.56 18.23
N ALA A 6 20.92 18.52 19.00
CA ALA A 6 19.67 19.21 18.71
C ALA A 6 19.84 20.03 17.41
N GLY A 7 19.72 19.35 16.27
CA GLY A 7 19.60 19.98 14.96
C GLY A 7 18.28 20.75 14.88
N ALA A 8 18.28 21.84 14.13
CA ALA A 8 17.09 22.65 13.84
C ALA A 8 15.88 21.76 13.46
N PRO A 9 14.64 22.16 13.78
CA PRO A 9 13.46 21.33 13.51
C PRO A 9 13.38 20.97 12.03
N LEU A 10 13.39 19.66 11.75
CA LEU A 10 13.23 19.14 10.40
C LEU A 10 11.81 19.47 9.92
N ASN A 11 11.70 20.32 8.91
CA ASN A 11 10.44 20.62 8.26
C ASN A 11 10.10 19.50 7.25
N LEU A 12 9.19 18.61 7.62
CA LEU A 12 8.75 17.49 6.78
C LEU A 12 7.38 17.80 6.18
N VAL A 13 7.32 17.93 4.86
CA VAL A 13 6.08 18.22 4.13
C VAL A 13 5.59 16.95 3.45
N LEU A 14 4.33 16.57 3.70
CA LEU A 14 3.68 15.43 3.07
C LEU A 14 2.74 15.92 1.96
N ALA A 15 2.91 15.38 0.76
CA ALA A 15 2.02 15.67 -0.36
C ALA A 15 0.58 15.17 -0.10
N SER A 16 -0.39 15.88 -0.67
CA SER A 16 -1.80 15.48 -0.70
C SER A 16 -2.41 15.82 -2.07
N PRO A 17 -3.14 14.88 -2.72
CA PRO A 17 -3.40 13.50 -2.29
C PRO A 17 -2.19 12.58 -2.47
N ARG A 18 -2.10 11.52 -1.68
CA ARG A 18 -1.05 10.48 -1.78
C ARG A 18 -1.64 9.10 -1.49
N GLY A 19 -1.05 8.06 -2.07
CA GLY A 19 -1.47 6.66 -1.83
C GLY A 19 -2.34 6.09 -2.95
N PHE A 20 -3.36 5.33 -2.58
CA PHE A 20 -4.18 4.57 -3.51
C PHE A 20 -5.19 5.43 -4.25
N CYS A 21 -5.38 5.13 -5.53
CA CYS A 21 -6.49 5.65 -6.31
C CYS A 21 -7.68 4.68 -6.25
N ALA A 22 -8.86 5.15 -6.67
CA ALA A 22 -10.07 4.34 -6.70
C ALA A 22 -9.91 3.03 -7.51
N GLY A 23 -9.08 3.04 -8.55
CA GLY A 23 -8.80 1.83 -9.35
C GLY A 23 -8.01 0.78 -8.59
N VAL A 24 -6.99 1.19 -7.83
CA VAL A 24 -6.16 0.31 -7.01
C VAL A 24 -6.98 -0.31 -5.88
N ASP A 25 -7.75 0.51 -5.17
CA ASP A 25 -8.62 0.07 -4.07
C ASP A 25 -9.64 -0.97 -4.54
N ARG A 26 -10.30 -0.69 -5.68
CA ARG A 26 -11.25 -1.62 -6.30
C ARG A 26 -10.60 -2.92 -6.73
N ALA A 27 -9.40 -2.89 -7.29
CA ALA A 27 -8.70 -4.08 -7.78
C ALA A 27 -8.37 -5.04 -6.62
N ILE A 28 -7.86 -4.51 -5.51
CA ILE A 28 -7.57 -5.27 -4.29
C ILE A 28 -8.86 -5.89 -3.74
N THR A 29 -9.91 -5.07 -3.57
CA THR A 29 -11.20 -5.50 -3.02
C THR A 29 -11.83 -6.65 -3.82
N ILE A 30 -11.64 -6.68 -5.15
CA ILE A 30 -12.17 -7.76 -5.99
C ILE A 30 -11.51 -9.11 -5.65
N VAL A 31 -10.20 -9.13 -5.47
CA VAL A 31 -9.46 -10.37 -5.15
C VAL A 31 -9.81 -10.84 -3.75
N GLU A 32 -9.91 -9.93 -2.78
CA GLU A 32 -10.33 -10.24 -1.41
C GLU A 32 -11.73 -10.87 -1.37
N LYS A 33 -12.70 -10.27 -2.08
CA LYS A 33 -14.06 -10.81 -2.18
C LYS A 33 -14.11 -12.15 -2.92
N ALA A 34 -13.27 -12.34 -3.93
CA ALA A 34 -13.19 -13.62 -4.64
C ALA A 34 -12.66 -14.72 -3.70
N LEU A 35 -11.66 -14.41 -2.87
CA LEU A 35 -11.15 -15.33 -1.85
C LEU A 35 -12.20 -15.67 -0.80
N GLU A 36 -12.98 -14.69 -0.34
CA GLU A 36 -14.06 -14.91 0.63
C GLU A 36 -15.18 -15.79 0.05
N MET A 37 -15.58 -15.54 -1.20
CA MET A 37 -16.71 -16.22 -1.83
C MET A 37 -16.37 -17.63 -2.32
N TYR A 38 -15.17 -17.84 -2.85
CA TYR A 38 -14.82 -19.08 -3.56
C TYR A 38 -13.72 -19.88 -2.87
N GLY A 39 -13.06 -19.33 -1.84
CA GLY A 39 -11.93 -19.95 -1.17
C GLY A 39 -10.65 -19.95 -2.02
N ALA A 40 -9.56 -20.47 -1.46
CA ALA A 40 -8.27 -20.58 -2.15
C ALA A 40 -8.17 -21.89 -2.98
N PRO A 41 -7.46 -21.92 -4.11
CA PRO A 41 -6.68 -20.81 -4.70
C PRO A 41 -7.47 -19.92 -5.68
N ILE A 42 -7.19 -18.62 -5.64
CA ILE A 42 -7.62 -17.65 -6.66
C ILE A 42 -6.39 -17.27 -7.49
N TYR A 43 -6.52 -17.39 -8.81
CA TYR A 43 -5.46 -17.04 -9.75
C TYR A 43 -5.67 -15.63 -10.30
N VAL A 44 -4.62 -14.82 -10.27
CA VAL A 44 -4.59 -13.48 -10.85
C VAL A 44 -3.56 -13.48 -11.97
N GLN A 45 -3.93 -12.95 -13.15
CA GLN A 45 -3.01 -12.82 -14.27
C GLN A 45 -2.11 -11.61 -14.04
N HIS A 46 -0.82 -11.84 -13.81
CA HIS A 46 0.15 -10.84 -13.33
C HIS A 46 -0.16 -10.29 -11.94
N GLU A 47 0.64 -9.34 -11.46
CA GLU A 47 0.40 -8.65 -10.19
C GLU A 47 -0.86 -7.78 -10.31
N ILE A 48 -1.78 -7.87 -9.33
CA ILE A 48 -3.00 -7.05 -9.32
C ILE A 48 -2.69 -5.55 -9.24
N VAL A 49 -1.62 -5.21 -8.52
CA VAL A 49 -0.99 -3.88 -8.47
C VAL A 49 0.52 -4.03 -8.31
N HIS A 50 1.30 -3.10 -8.86
CA HIS A 50 2.76 -3.10 -8.74
C HIS A 50 3.19 -2.59 -7.36
N ASN A 51 2.95 -3.38 -6.32
CA ASN A 51 3.38 -3.10 -4.97
C ASN A 51 3.76 -4.41 -4.26
N LYS A 52 5.03 -4.52 -3.85
CA LYS A 52 5.59 -5.72 -3.20
C LYS A 52 4.92 -6.10 -1.87
N HIS A 53 4.23 -5.17 -1.22
CA HIS A 53 3.51 -5.42 0.03
C HIS A 53 2.06 -5.87 -0.18
N VAL A 54 1.50 -5.62 -1.37
CA VAL A 54 0.09 -5.92 -1.68
C VAL A 54 -0.04 -7.18 -2.55
N VAL A 55 1.01 -7.52 -3.31
CA VAL A 55 1.10 -8.77 -4.10
C VAL A 55 1.25 -10.00 -3.23
#